data_AF-A0A368BIA2-F1
#
_entry.id   AF-A0A368BIA2-F1
#
_cell.length_a   1.000
_cell.length_b   1.000
_cell.length_c   1.000
_cell.angle_alpha   90.00
_cell.angle_beta   90.00
_cell.angle_gamma   90.00
#
_symmetry.space_group_name_H-M   'P 1'
#
loop_
_entity.id
_entity.type
_entity.pdbx_description
1 polymer ?
#
loop_
_entity_poly.entity_id
_entity_poly.type
_entity_poly.pdbx_seq_one_letter_code
_entity_poly.pdbx_strand_id
1 'polypeptide(L)'
;MNIATSSRRKGFTLVELLVVIAIIVALAALATPQIFRALKRAAMAEAVSNAKQVKLALDGFAMDFDGQFPNEDTAEDVVEGGTGTTYSNDFFRQLFLSGVTESEIIFWVKNSPSAGSNSAPDDKVKEGGRMQPQEILQDGDVHWAYITDQTNLDSTSRPLLIDGYEKSTSEWDPDLWENKVIVVRIDGSTKPMRMRLGDGKVLDGSKNDILSSQADAWDGDSPEALLKQPQPGS
;
A
#
# COMPACT_ATOMS: atom_id res chain seq x y z
N MET A 1 -1.79 65.23 -46.56
CA MET A 1 -3.07 64.50 -46.68
C MET A 1 -2.80 63.09 -46.15
N ASN A 2 -3.12 62.81 -44.88
CA ASN A 2 -2.87 61.51 -44.25
C ASN A 2 -4.18 60.75 -44.16
N ILE A 3 -4.25 59.60 -44.84
CA ILE A 3 -5.40 58.69 -44.79
C ILE A 3 -5.16 57.75 -43.59
N ALA A 4 -5.84 58.00 -42.47
CA ALA A 4 -5.84 57.10 -41.33
C ALA A 4 -6.72 55.88 -41.67
N THR A 5 -6.11 54.75 -42.01
CA THR A 5 -6.82 53.49 -42.21
C THR A 5 -7.26 52.90 -40.87
N SER A 6 -8.54 53.04 -40.54
CA SER A 6 -9.19 52.35 -39.42
C SER A 6 -9.17 50.84 -39.67
N SER A 7 -8.25 50.14 -38.99
CA SER A 7 -8.27 48.68 -38.88
C SER A 7 -9.50 48.27 -38.07
N ARG A 8 -10.54 47.77 -38.75
CA ARG A 8 -11.67 47.13 -38.07
C ARG A 8 -11.15 45.90 -37.34
N ARG A 9 -11.01 45.98 -36.02
CA ARG A 9 -10.80 44.80 -35.16
C ARG A 9 -12.00 43.87 -35.35
N LYS A 10 -11.77 42.69 -35.93
CA LYS A 10 -12.78 41.62 -35.99
C LYS A 10 -13.00 41.13 -34.56
N GLY A 11 -14.23 41.26 -34.06
CA GLY A 11 -14.65 40.65 -32.79
C GLY A 11 -14.97 39.17 -32.98
N PHE A 12 -14.80 38.39 -31.93
CA PHE A 12 -15.17 36.98 -31.90
C PHE A 12 -16.70 36.84 -31.86
N THR A 13 -17.27 35.92 -32.64
CA THR A 13 -18.70 35.63 -32.61
C THR A 13 -19.03 34.63 -31.49
N LEU A 14 -20.25 34.67 -30.97
CA LEU A 14 -20.74 33.70 -29.98
C LEU A 14 -20.69 32.25 -30.51
N VAL A 15 -20.94 32.07 -31.81
CA VAL A 15 -20.92 30.75 -32.45
C VAL A 15 -19.50 30.20 -32.50
N GLU A 16 -18.49 31.01 -32.84
CA GLU A 16 -17.08 30.59 -32.83
C GLU A 16 -16.66 30.16 -31.43
N LEU A 17 -17.07 30.89 -30.39
CA LEU A 17 -16.76 30.51 -29.00
C LEU A 17 -17.45 29.19 -28.60
N LEU A 18 -18.70 29.00 -29.03
CA LEU A 18 -19.49 27.81 -28.73
C LEU A 18 -18.87 26.54 -29.36
N VAL A 19 -18.43 26.62 -30.62
CA VAL A 19 -17.77 25.49 -31.29
C VAL A 19 -16.46 25.13 -30.59
N VAL A 20 -15.69 26.13 -30.13
CA VAL A 20 -14.43 25.89 -29.43
C VAL A 20 -14.67 25.17 -28.10
N ILE A 21 -15.61 25.62 -27.27
CA ILE A 21 -15.91 24.93 -26.01
C ILE A 21 -16.45 23.52 -26.26
N ALA A 22 -17.25 23.31 -27.31
CA ALA A 22 -17.76 21.99 -27.67
C ALA A 22 -16.62 21.03 -28.02
N ILE A 23 -15.63 21.50 -28.78
CA ILE A 23 -14.43 20.70 -29.11
C ILE A 23 -13.60 20.41 -27.84
N ILE A 24 -13.38 21.40 -26.97
CA ILE A 24 -12.63 21.21 -25.71
C ILE A 24 -13.31 20.15 -24.83
N VAL A 25 -14.64 20.22 -24.66
CA VAL A 25 -15.41 19.25 -23.86
C VAL A 25 -15.33 17.86 -24.48
N ALA A 26 -15.46 17.73 -25.80
CA ALA A 26 -15.35 16.44 -26.49
C ALA A 26 -13.95 15.81 -26.30
N LEU A 27 -12.88 16.60 -26.41
CA LEU A 27 -11.52 16.13 -26.19
C LEU A 27 -11.27 15.75 -24.72
N ALA A 28 -11.74 16.57 -23.78
CA ALA A 28 -11.62 16.30 -22.36
C ALA A 28 -12.34 14.99 -21.96
N ALA A 29 -13.54 14.76 -22.49
CA ALA A 29 -14.32 13.55 -22.21
C ALA A 29 -13.58 12.25 -22.60
N LEU A 30 -12.84 12.26 -23.72
CA LEU A 30 -12.03 11.12 -24.15
C LEU A 30 -10.78 10.92 -23.29
N ALA A 31 -10.21 12.00 -22.74
CA ALA A 31 -8.98 11.96 -21.95
C ALA A 31 -9.20 11.51 -20.50
N THR A 32 -10.29 11.95 -19.87
CA THR A 32 -10.61 11.70 -18.45
C THR A 32 -10.46 10.24 -17.97
N PRO A 33 -11.05 9.21 -18.62
CA PRO A 33 -10.94 7.83 -18.14
C PRO A 33 -9.50 7.29 -18.19
N GLN A 34 -8.68 7.75 -19.14
CA GLN A 34 -7.29 7.34 -19.24
C GLN A 34 -6.44 7.96 -18.14
N ILE A 35 -6.71 9.22 -17.79
CA ILE A 35 -6.04 9.92 -16.69
C ILE A 35 -6.30 9.19 -15.36
N PHE A 36 -7.54 8.80 -15.07
CA PHE A 36 -7.84 8.06 -13.84
C PHE A 36 -7.11 6.72 -13.75
N ARG A 37 -7.02 5.96 -14.86
CA ARG A 37 -6.22 4.73 -14.91
C ARG A 37 -4.73 5.01 -14.69
N ALA A 38 -4.20 6.07 -15.30
CA ALA A 38 -2.81 6.46 -15.11
C ALA A 38 -2.51 6.82 -13.65
N LEU A 39 -3.42 7.54 -12.97
CA LEU A 39 -3.29 7.87 -11.56
C LEU A 39 -3.34 6.62 -10.67
N LYS A 40 -4.25 5.67 -10.92
CA LYS A 40 -4.27 4.39 -10.18
C LYS A 40 -2.96 3.61 -10.34
N ARG A 41 -2.39 3.57 -11.55
CA ARG A 41 -1.09 2.92 -11.80
C ARG A 41 0.07 3.63 -11.13
N ALA A 42 0.04 4.97 -11.07
CA ALA A 42 1.03 5.74 -10.35
C ALA A 42 0.99 5.44 -8.85
N ALA A 43 -0.22 5.41 -8.25
CA ALA A 43 -0.42 5.00 -6.86
C ALA A 43 0.06 3.56 -6.60
N MET A 44 -0.20 2.63 -7.52
CA MET A 44 0.29 1.25 -7.40
C MET A 44 1.83 1.19 -7.47
N ALA A 45 2.45 2.01 -8.30
CA ALA A 45 3.90 2.08 -8.41
C ALA A 45 4.53 2.66 -7.13
N GLU A 46 3.90 3.68 -6.54
CA GLU A 46 4.26 4.22 -5.24
C GLU A 46 4.12 3.17 -4.13
N ALA A 47 2.99 2.47 -4.08
CA ALA A 47 2.76 1.36 -3.16
C ALA A 47 3.85 0.29 -3.28
N VAL A 48 4.19 -0.15 -4.49
CA VAL A 48 5.29 -1.11 -4.72
C VAL A 48 6.64 -0.56 -4.23
N SER A 49 6.90 0.73 -4.38
CA SER A 49 8.13 1.36 -3.89
C SER A 49 8.17 1.40 -2.35
N ASN A 50 7.05 1.76 -1.73
CA ASN A 50 6.87 1.79 -0.28
C ASN A 50 7.01 0.38 0.31
N ALA A 51 6.38 -0.63 -0.30
CA ALA A 51 6.48 -2.02 0.13
C ALA A 51 7.93 -2.54 0.15
N LYS A 52 8.74 -2.13 -0.84
CA LYS A 52 10.17 -2.47 -0.86
C LYS A 52 10.95 -1.81 0.26
N GLN A 53 10.60 -0.57 0.63
CA GLN A 53 11.21 0.12 1.77
C GLN A 53 10.80 -0.52 3.09
N VAL A 54 9.53 -0.91 3.25
CA VAL A 54 9.06 -1.68 4.40
C VAL A 54 9.79 -3.02 4.49
N LYS A 55 9.95 -3.74 3.37
CA LYS A 55 10.73 -4.98 3.33
C LYS A 55 12.18 -4.78 3.75
N LEU A 56 12.82 -3.69 3.30
CA LEU A 56 14.18 -3.37 3.72
C LEU A 56 14.26 -3.12 5.23
N ALA A 57 13.26 -2.46 5.82
CA ALA A 57 13.16 -2.29 7.27
C ALA A 57 12.95 -3.64 7.98
N LEU A 58 12.09 -4.52 7.46
CA LEU A 58 11.90 -5.87 8.00
C LEU A 58 13.20 -6.69 7.95
N ASP A 59 13.98 -6.57 6.89
CA ASP A 59 15.29 -7.21 6.78
C ASP A 59 16.29 -6.64 7.78
N GLY A 60 16.29 -5.32 7.99
CA GLY A 60 17.10 -4.67 9.02
C GLY A 60 16.76 -5.18 10.42
N PHE A 61 15.47 -5.31 10.73
CA PHE A 61 15.01 -5.90 11.99
C PHE A 61 15.47 -7.35 12.14
N ALA A 62 15.29 -8.18 11.11
CA ALA A 62 15.72 -9.57 11.17
C ALA A 62 17.23 -9.73 11.38
N MET A 63 18.07 -8.75 11.01
CA MET A 63 19.51 -8.80 11.31
C MET A 63 19.81 -8.66 12.80
N ASP A 64 18.98 -7.93 13.54
CA ASP A 64 19.16 -7.66 14.97
C ASP A 64 18.45 -8.70 15.86
N PHE A 65 17.45 -9.41 15.32
CA PHE A 65 16.58 -10.36 16.03
C PHE A 65 16.73 -11.81 15.52
N ASP A 66 17.97 -12.29 15.37
CA ASP A 66 18.30 -13.69 15.02
C ASP A 66 17.57 -14.25 13.77
N GLY A 67 17.32 -13.38 12.78
CA GLY A 67 16.63 -13.73 11.54
C GLY A 67 15.10 -13.73 11.63
N GLN A 68 14.53 -13.43 12.79
CA GLN A 68 13.09 -13.34 12.98
C GLN A 68 12.54 -12.01 12.43
N PHE A 69 11.46 -12.08 11.66
CA PHE A 69 10.65 -10.89 11.42
C PHE A 69 9.77 -10.60 12.65
N PRO A 70 9.23 -9.37 12.80
CA PRO A 70 8.36 -9.03 13.92
C PRO A 70 7.28 -10.09 14.16
N ASN A 71 7.22 -10.62 15.36
CA ASN A 71 6.25 -11.62 15.81
C ASN A 71 5.85 -11.33 17.27
N GLU A 72 5.12 -12.24 17.91
CA GLU A 72 4.71 -12.06 19.31
C GLU A 72 5.90 -12.13 20.28
N ASP A 73 6.85 -13.04 20.07
CA ASP A 73 8.03 -13.20 20.92
C ASP A 73 8.93 -11.95 20.86
N THR A 74 9.22 -11.44 19.66
CA THR A 74 10.04 -10.22 19.49
C THR A 74 9.34 -8.97 20.03
N ALA A 75 7.99 -8.99 20.14
CA ALA A 75 7.26 -7.90 20.78
C ALA A 75 7.60 -7.79 22.27
N GLU A 76 7.87 -8.90 22.95
CA GLU A 76 8.28 -8.93 24.36
C GLU A 76 9.71 -8.42 24.54
N ASP A 77 10.59 -8.70 23.57
CA ASP A 77 11.98 -8.24 23.56
C ASP A 77 12.09 -6.74 23.27
N VAL A 78 11.19 -6.22 22.42
CA VAL A 78 11.15 -4.83 21.98
C VAL A 78 10.29 -4.01 22.95
N VAL A 79 10.94 -3.47 23.99
CA VAL A 79 10.40 -2.60 25.07
C VAL A 79 9.67 -3.36 26.18
N GLU A 80 9.97 -3.05 27.45
CA GLU A 80 9.23 -3.51 28.65
C GLU A 80 7.75 -3.04 28.59
N GLY A 81 6.89 -3.78 27.90
CA GLY A 81 5.45 -3.47 27.80
C GLY A 81 4.74 -3.99 26.55
N GLY A 82 5.48 -4.47 25.54
CA GLY A 82 4.93 -5.05 24.32
C GLY A 82 4.30 -4.03 23.37
N THR A 83 4.48 -4.25 22.07
CA THR A 83 3.47 -3.79 21.09
C THR A 83 2.24 -4.67 21.24
N GLY A 84 1.07 -4.25 20.72
CA GLY A 84 0.00 -5.23 20.49
C GLY A 84 0.48 -6.38 19.59
N THR A 85 -0.37 -7.37 19.35
CA THR A 85 -0.09 -8.44 18.38
C THR A 85 -1.32 -8.74 17.50
N THR A 86 -2.25 -7.79 17.41
CA THR A 86 -3.55 -8.00 16.76
C THR A 86 -3.54 -7.56 15.30
N TYR A 87 -2.96 -6.39 15.02
CA TYR A 87 -2.97 -5.77 13.69
C TYR A 87 -1.57 -5.61 13.13
N SER A 88 -1.45 -5.44 11.80
CA SER A 88 -0.16 -5.15 11.15
C SER A 88 0.57 -3.97 11.79
N ASN A 89 -0.18 -2.95 12.22
CA ASN A 89 0.35 -1.78 12.93
C ASN A 89 1.21 -2.18 14.12
N ASP A 90 0.76 -3.15 14.90
CA ASP A 90 1.46 -3.55 16.10
C ASP A 90 2.83 -4.17 15.79
N PHE A 91 2.88 -5.06 14.80
CA PHE A 91 4.13 -5.67 14.35
C PHE A 91 5.08 -4.66 13.71
N PHE A 92 4.56 -3.73 12.89
CA PHE A 92 5.41 -2.69 12.30
C PHE A 92 5.92 -1.67 13.31
N ARG A 93 5.21 -1.40 14.41
CA ARG A 93 5.72 -0.54 15.50
C ARG A 93 7.04 -1.07 16.07
N GLN A 94 7.26 -2.39 16.08
CA GLN A 94 8.53 -2.97 16.53
C GLN A 94 9.73 -2.46 15.71
N LEU A 95 9.54 -2.13 14.42
CA LEU A 95 10.59 -1.54 13.56
C LEU A 95 11.02 -0.15 14.03
N PHE A 96 10.12 0.60 14.65
CA PHE A 96 10.42 1.90 15.23
C PHE A 96 11.10 1.71 16.59
N LEU A 97 10.52 0.86 17.43
CA LEU A 97 10.99 0.66 18.80
C LEU A 97 12.39 0.00 18.88
N SER A 98 12.75 -0.80 17.88
CA SER A 98 14.11 -1.33 17.68
C SER A 98 15.09 -0.30 17.06
N GLY A 99 14.59 0.84 16.57
CA GLY A 99 15.40 1.88 15.93
C GLY A 99 15.74 1.63 14.46
N VAL A 100 15.07 0.66 13.81
CA VAL A 100 15.30 0.32 12.40
C VAL A 100 14.72 1.38 11.44
N THR A 101 13.61 2.01 11.82
CA THR A 101 13.01 3.12 11.07
C THR A 101 12.51 4.23 11.99
N GLU A 102 12.45 5.44 11.46
CA GLU A 102 11.88 6.61 12.14
C GLU A 102 10.82 7.31 11.29
N SER A 103 10.45 6.75 10.13
CA SER A 103 9.43 7.35 9.26
C SER A 103 8.24 6.42 9.04
N GLU A 104 7.06 7.00 9.21
CA GLU A 104 5.76 6.34 9.03
C GLU A 104 5.30 6.37 7.56
N ILE A 105 5.86 7.28 6.77
CA ILE A 105 5.42 7.56 5.40
C ILE A 105 5.48 6.31 4.51
N ILE A 106 6.45 5.41 4.72
CA ILE A 106 6.61 4.18 3.93
C ILE A 106 5.53 3.12 4.20
N PHE A 107 4.79 3.24 5.31
CA PHE A 107 3.72 2.32 5.67
C PHE A 107 2.37 2.74 5.09
N TRP A 108 2.26 3.98 4.61
CA TRP A 108 1.04 4.56 4.08
C TRP A 108 1.06 4.64 2.54
N VAL A 109 -0.12 4.60 1.95
CA VAL A 109 -0.33 4.80 0.51
C VAL A 109 -1.58 5.66 0.30
N LYS A 110 -1.44 6.71 -0.52
CA LYS A 110 -2.54 7.63 -0.80
C LYS A 110 -3.75 6.92 -1.42
N ASN A 111 -4.93 7.19 -0.86
CA ASN A 111 -6.20 6.58 -1.26
C ASN A 111 -6.26 5.05 -1.08
N SER A 112 -5.45 4.49 -0.17
CA SER A 112 -5.63 3.11 0.23
C SER A 112 -6.99 2.93 0.94
N PRO A 113 -7.78 1.89 0.60
CA PRO A 113 -8.97 1.50 1.35
C PRO A 113 -8.66 1.04 2.77
N SER A 114 -7.50 0.41 2.96
CA SER A 114 -6.99 -0.11 4.23
C SER A 114 -6.46 1.00 5.15
N ALA A 115 -5.76 2.00 4.59
CA ALA A 115 -5.29 3.17 5.32
C ALA A 115 -6.46 4.16 5.52
N GLY A 116 -7.16 4.05 6.65
CA GLY A 116 -8.40 4.78 6.90
C GLY A 116 -8.27 6.32 6.97
N SER A 117 -7.06 6.88 6.98
CA SER A 117 -6.84 8.33 6.93
C SER A 117 -6.70 8.85 5.50
N ASN A 118 -7.47 9.89 5.16
CA ASN A 118 -7.30 10.67 3.93
C ASN A 118 -6.01 11.53 3.94
N SER A 119 -5.28 11.54 5.06
CA SER A 119 -4.03 12.27 5.24
C SER A 119 -2.90 11.28 5.46
N ALA A 120 -1.72 11.62 4.95
CA ALA A 120 -0.51 10.88 5.31
C ALA A 120 -0.27 10.93 6.84
N PRO A 121 0.41 9.93 7.42
CA PRO A 121 0.86 9.97 8.81
C PRO A 121 1.63 11.25 9.11
N ASP A 122 1.59 11.70 10.36
CA ASP A 122 2.21 12.97 10.75
C ASP A 122 3.72 12.86 11.05
N ASP A 123 4.28 11.65 10.97
CA ASP A 123 5.70 11.32 11.17
C ASP A 123 6.18 11.66 12.60
N LYS A 124 5.24 11.81 13.55
CA LYS A 124 5.56 12.11 14.94
C LYS A 124 5.80 10.83 15.72
N VAL A 125 7.01 10.31 15.54
CA VAL A 125 7.46 9.09 16.22
C VAL A 125 8.15 9.37 17.56
N LYS A 126 8.58 10.62 17.80
CA LYS A 126 9.35 11.03 18.98
C LYS A 126 8.86 12.35 19.55
N GLU A 127 8.85 12.45 20.88
CA GLU A 127 8.71 13.71 21.60
C GLU A 127 9.83 13.82 22.65
N GLY A 128 10.53 14.96 22.69
CA GLY A 128 11.65 15.16 23.62
C GLY A 128 12.82 14.17 23.42
N GLY A 129 12.97 13.59 22.23
CA GLY A 129 14.01 12.61 21.90
C GLY A 129 13.72 11.18 22.35
N ARG A 130 12.54 10.92 22.92
CA ARG A 130 12.08 9.57 23.30
C ARG A 130 11.01 9.11 22.32
N MET A 131 11.00 7.82 21.99
CA MET A 131 9.93 7.22 21.20
C MET A 131 8.59 7.33 21.92
N GLN A 132 7.53 7.58 21.14
CA GLN A 132 6.15 7.64 21.62
C GLN A 132 5.34 6.50 20.99
N PRO A 133 5.37 5.27 21.57
CA PRO A 133 4.75 4.09 20.96
C PRO A 133 3.27 4.27 20.61
N GLN A 134 2.55 5.09 21.36
CA GLN A 134 1.13 5.37 21.18
C GLN A 134 0.83 6.32 20.00
N GLU A 135 1.83 7.08 19.56
CA GLU A 135 1.70 8.02 18.43
C GLU A 135 2.18 7.39 17.11
N ILE A 136 2.91 6.27 17.19
CA ILE A 136 3.47 5.56 16.03
C ILE A 136 2.41 4.67 15.39
N LEU A 137 2.26 4.77 14.07
CA LEU A 137 1.38 3.97 13.21
C LEU A 137 -0.03 3.87 13.77
N GLN A 138 -0.70 5.00 13.96
CA GLN A 138 -2.05 5.07 14.48
C GLN A 138 -3.07 4.44 13.51
N ASP A 139 -4.32 4.40 13.95
CA ASP A 139 -5.45 3.85 13.21
C ASP A 139 -5.54 4.47 11.81
N GLY A 140 -5.38 3.63 10.78
CA GLY A 140 -5.40 4.08 9.39
C GLY A 140 -4.08 4.59 8.80
N ASP A 141 -2.96 4.50 9.51
CA ASP A 141 -1.63 4.86 8.98
C ASP A 141 -0.99 3.72 8.17
N VAL A 142 -1.41 2.48 8.41
CA VAL A 142 -0.83 1.30 7.78
C VAL A 142 -1.70 0.81 6.64
N HIS A 143 -1.07 0.67 5.48
CA HIS A 143 -1.66 0.12 4.27
C HIS A 143 -1.61 -1.41 4.21
N TRP A 144 -0.51 -1.99 4.70
CA TRP A 144 -0.12 -3.37 4.42
C TRP A 144 -0.73 -4.37 5.41
N ALA A 145 -1.28 -5.47 4.89
CA ALA A 145 -1.45 -6.68 5.68
C ALA A 145 -0.09 -7.38 5.84
N TYR A 146 0.16 -7.91 7.03
CA TYR A 146 1.42 -8.53 7.41
C TYR A 146 1.21 -10.02 7.72
N ILE A 147 2.14 -10.88 7.32
CA ILE A 147 2.13 -12.30 7.65
C ILE A 147 3.14 -12.55 8.77
N THR A 148 2.66 -12.92 9.96
CA THR A 148 3.46 -13.13 11.17
C THR A 148 4.17 -14.48 11.20
N ASP A 149 5.00 -14.67 12.24
CA ASP A 149 5.62 -15.95 12.60
C ASP A 149 6.48 -16.55 11.47
N GLN A 150 7.24 -15.67 10.82
CA GLN A 150 8.16 -16.01 9.74
C GLN A 150 9.58 -15.55 10.04
N THR A 151 10.54 -16.24 9.44
CA THR A 151 11.96 -15.88 9.49
C THR A 151 12.50 -15.57 8.10
N ASN A 152 13.64 -14.89 8.02
CA ASN A 152 14.34 -14.66 6.76
C ASN A 152 14.93 -15.95 6.13
N LEU A 153 14.88 -17.08 6.84
CA LEU A 153 15.33 -18.41 6.38
C LEU A 153 14.19 -19.28 5.86
N ASP A 154 12.93 -18.86 6.04
CA ASP A 154 11.78 -19.61 5.55
C ASP A 154 11.75 -19.63 4.00
N SER A 155 10.80 -20.39 3.45
CA SER A 155 10.64 -20.49 2.00
C SER A 155 10.55 -19.10 1.36
N THR A 156 11.51 -18.82 0.48
CA THR A 156 11.66 -17.54 -0.24
C THR A 156 10.40 -17.08 -0.98
N SER A 157 9.52 -18.02 -1.33
CA SER A 157 8.27 -17.73 -2.03
C SER A 157 7.13 -17.27 -1.12
N ARG A 158 7.29 -17.37 0.21
CA ARG A 158 6.29 -16.95 1.20
C ARG A 158 5.99 -15.46 1.09
N PRO A 159 4.70 -15.09 0.98
CA PRO A 159 4.27 -13.72 1.20
C PRO A 159 4.64 -13.24 2.61
N LEU A 160 5.15 -12.01 2.69
CA LEU A 160 5.44 -11.31 3.93
C LEU A 160 4.56 -10.07 4.09
N LEU A 161 4.32 -9.34 2.99
CA LEU A 161 3.41 -8.20 2.93
C LEU A 161 2.41 -8.41 1.80
N ILE A 162 1.15 -8.08 2.06
CA ILE A 162 0.10 -8.16 1.05
C ILE A 162 -0.79 -6.92 1.13
N ASP A 163 -1.27 -6.47 -0.03
CA ASP A 163 -2.33 -5.49 -0.11
C ASP A 163 -3.27 -5.79 -1.28
N GLY A 164 -4.53 -5.36 -1.15
CA GLY A 164 -5.61 -5.68 -2.06
C GLY A 164 -6.94 -5.93 -1.37
N TYR A 165 -7.07 -5.70 -0.06
CA TYR A 165 -8.27 -6.04 0.71
C TYR A 165 -9.31 -4.93 0.66
N GLU A 166 -10.59 -5.32 0.69
CA GLU A 166 -11.69 -4.40 0.96
C GLU A 166 -11.69 -4.02 2.45
N LYS A 167 -12.00 -2.75 2.75
CA LYS A 167 -11.82 -2.18 4.09
C LYS A 167 -12.57 -3.01 5.13
N SER A 168 -11.89 -3.37 6.23
CA SER A 168 -12.46 -4.14 7.35
C SER A 168 -13.00 -5.54 6.99
N THR A 169 -12.63 -6.07 5.83
CA THR A 169 -12.97 -7.43 5.40
C THR A 169 -11.72 -8.25 5.12
N SER A 170 -11.89 -9.57 4.97
CA SER A 170 -10.83 -10.47 4.48
C SER A 170 -10.99 -10.77 2.98
N GLU A 171 -11.78 -9.97 2.25
CA GLU A 171 -12.05 -10.17 0.82
C GLU A 171 -11.18 -9.24 -0.03
N TRP A 172 -10.84 -9.70 -1.24
CA TRP A 172 -10.05 -8.92 -2.19
C TRP A 172 -10.91 -7.87 -2.92
N ASP A 173 -10.43 -6.63 -2.97
CA ASP A 173 -11.03 -5.52 -3.74
C ASP A 173 -10.51 -5.54 -5.20
N PRO A 174 -11.38 -5.87 -6.18
CA PRO A 174 -10.99 -5.86 -7.59
C PRO A 174 -10.74 -4.46 -8.18
N ASP A 175 -11.22 -3.39 -7.54
CA ASP A 175 -11.13 -2.03 -8.04
C ASP A 175 -9.89 -1.27 -7.54
N LEU A 176 -9.27 -1.73 -6.45
CA LEU A 176 -8.12 -1.08 -5.83
C LEU A 176 -6.91 -0.99 -6.78
N TRP A 177 -6.44 -2.13 -7.30
CA TRP A 177 -5.24 -2.19 -8.17
C TRP A 177 -5.48 -2.71 -9.59
N GLU A 178 -6.62 -2.37 -10.19
CA GLU A 178 -7.03 -2.90 -11.50
C GLU A 178 -7.06 -4.45 -11.50
N ASN A 179 -7.78 -5.04 -10.54
CA ASN A 179 -7.94 -6.49 -10.34
C ASN A 179 -6.61 -7.20 -10.06
N LYS A 180 -5.79 -6.58 -9.19
CA LYS A 180 -4.52 -7.12 -8.73
C LYS A 180 -4.41 -6.97 -7.23
N VAL A 181 -3.50 -7.74 -6.67
CA VAL A 181 -3.01 -7.62 -5.29
C VAL A 181 -1.52 -7.38 -5.34
N ILE A 182 -0.98 -6.60 -4.42
CA ILE A 182 0.47 -6.41 -4.31
C ILE A 182 0.97 -7.43 -3.31
N VAL A 183 1.94 -8.26 -3.72
CA VAL A 183 2.58 -9.25 -2.84
C VAL A 183 4.06 -8.94 -2.76
N VAL A 184 4.57 -8.84 -1.53
CA VAL A 184 6.00 -8.84 -1.22
C VAL A 184 6.33 -10.17 -0.58
N ARG A 185 7.39 -10.82 -1.05
CA ARG A 185 7.85 -12.11 -0.53
C ARG A 185 9.10 -11.96 0.32
N ILE A 186 9.47 -13.03 1.03
CA ILE A 186 10.68 -13.08 1.87
C ILE A 186 11.96 -12.76 1.06
N ASP A 187 12.05 -13.21 -0.19
CA ASP A 187 13.17 -12.88 -1.08
C ASP A 187 13.26 -11.40 -1.52
N GLY A 188 12.31 -10.57 -1.08
CA GLY A 188 12.20 -9.17 -1.44
C GLY A 188 11.57 -8.92 -2.82
N SER A 189 11.14 -9.97 -3.52
CA SER A 189 10.40 -9.80 -4.76
C SER A 189 9.02 -9.20 -4.47
N THR A 190 8.75 -8.05 -5.09
CA THR A 190 7.46 -7.35 -5.01
C THR A 190 6.78 -7.41 -6.36
N LYS A 191 5.59 -8.02 -6.44
CA LYS A 191 4.86 -8.20 -7.70
C LYS A 191 3.37 -7.92 -7.53
N PRO A 192 2.78 -7.08 -8.39
CA PRO A 192 1.34 -7.05 -8.57
C PRO A 192 0.88 -8.37 -9.22
N MET A 193 0.14 -9.19 -8.48
CA MET A 193 -0.43 -10.46 -8.94
C MET A 193 -1.89 -10.25 -9.34
N ARG A 194 -2.31 -10.86 -10.45
CA ARG A 194 -3.67 -10.67 -10.97
C ARG A 194 -4.65 -11.60 -10.27
N MET A 195 -5.78 -11.06 -9.83
CA MET A 195 -6.90 -11.85 -9.32
C MET A 195 -7.60 -12.58 -10.47
N ARG A 196 -7.99 -13.84 -10.23
CA ARG A 196 -8.79 -14.62 -11.17
C ARG A 196 -10.22 -14.08 -11.18
N LEU A 197 -10.71 -13.79 -12.39
CA LEU A 197 -12.09 -13.40 -12.61
C LEU A 197 -13.02 -14.57 -12.26
N GLY A 198 -14.03 -14.32 -11.43
CA GLY A 198 -15.06 -15.29 -11.06
C GLY A 198 -15.05 -15.63 -9.57
N ASP A 199 -13.91 -16.07 -9.03
CA ASP A 199 -13.78 -16.45 -7.62
C ASP A 199 -12.82 -15.59 -6.81
N GLY A 200 -12.24 -14.54 -7.41
CA GLY A 200 -11.43 -13.55 -6.71
C GLY A 200 -10.06 -14.06 -6.25
N LYS A 201 -9.71 -15.32 -6.56
CA LYS A 201 -8.49 -15.96 -6.06
C LYS A 201 -7.23 -15.42 -6.72
N VAL A 202 -6.14 -15.39 -5.97
CA VAL A 202 -4.83 -14.99 -6.48
C VAL A 202 -3.97 -16.23 -6.51
N LEU A 203 -3.53 -16.62 -7.71
CA LEU A 203 -2.95 -17.96 -7.89
C LEU A 203 -1.42 -17.95 -7.95
N ASP A 204 -0.81 -18.99 -7.37
CA ASP A 204 0.60 -19.31 -7.52
C ASP A 204 0.89 -20.05 -8.86
N GLY A 205 2.13 -20.51 -9.03
CA GLY A 205 2.56 -21.26 -10.22
C GLY A 205 1.83 -22.59 -10.40
N SER A 206 1.40 -23.20 -9.29
CA SER A 206 0.67 -24.47 -9.22
C SER A 206 -0.85 -24.32 -9.32
N LYS A 207 -1.34 -23.08 -9.51
CA LYS A 207 -2.77 -22.69 -9.60
C LYS A 207 -3.54 -22.85 -8.29
N ASN A 208 -2.84 -22.91 -7.16
CA ASN A 208 -3.43 -22.83 -5.84
C ASN A 208 -3.54 -21.36 -5.42
N ASP A 209 -4.50 -21.03 -4.57
CA ASP A 209 -4.59 -19.67 -4.04
C ASP A 209 -3.38 -19.40 -3.13
N ILE A 210 -2.73 -18.24 -3.29
CA ILE A 210 -1.51 -17.90 -2.55
C ILE A 210 -1.70 -17.84 -1.03
N LEU A 211 -2.93 -17.73 -0.54
CA LEU A 211 -3.27 -17.79 0.88
C LEU A 211 -3.99 -19.10 1.25
N SER A 212 -3.87 -20.14 0.43
CA SER A 212 -4.29 -21.49 0.79
C SER A 212 -3.10 -22.27 1.33
N SER A 213 -3.32 -23.12 2.34
CA SER A 213 -2.33 -24.10 2.79
C SER A 213 -1.85 -25.08 1.71
N GLN A 214 -2.55 -25.14 0.56
CA GLN A 214 -2.15 -25.92 -0.60
C GLN A 214 -1.16 -25.19 -1.53
N ALA A 215 -0.93 -23.89 -1.34
CA ALA A 215 0.04 -23.17 -2.16
C ALA A 215 1.47 -23.58 -1.84
N ASP A 216 2.31 -23.49 -2.87
CA ASP A 216 3.70 -23.96 -2.83
C ASP A 216 4.56 -23.24 -1.77
N ALA A 217 4.09 -22.11 -1.26
CA ALA A 217 4.79 -21.28 -0.29
C ALA A 217 4.72 -21.80 1.16
N TRP A 218 3.67 -22.53 1.51
CA TRP A 218 3.32 -22.76 2.92
C TRP A 218 3.78 -24.10 3.47
N ASP A 219 4.21 -25.04 2.62
CA ASP A 219 4.64 -26.38 3.05
C ASP A 219 3.60 -27.10 3.95
N GLY A 220 2.31 -26.76 3.79
CA GLY A 220 1.19 -27.28 4.58
C GLY A 220 0.71 -26.39 5.72
N ASP A 221 1.43 -25.31 6.05
CA ASP A 221 1.02 -24.32 7.04
C ASP A 221 -0.23 -23.55 6.59
N SER A 222 -1.03 -23.07 7.55
CA SER A 222 -2.24 -22.30 7.26
C SER A 222 -1.96 -20.80 7.34
N PRO A 223 -1.87 -20.08 6.21
CA PRO A 223 -1.53 -18.66 6.23
C PRO A 223 -2.64 -17.75 6.76
N GLU A 224 -3.90 -18.21 6.76
CA GLU A 224 -5.02 -17.42 7.30
C GLU A 224 -4.84 -17.09 8.79
N ALA A 225 -4.14 -17.93 9.54
CA ALA A 225 -3.85 -17.70 10.96
C ALA A 225 -2.74 -16.65 11.17
N LEU A 226 -1.82 -16.55 10.19
CA LEU A 226 -0.65 -15.69 10.22
C LEU A 226 -0.94 -14.30 9.64
N LEU A 227 -1.97 -14.18 8.80
CA LEU A 227 -2.37 -12.92 8.18
C LEU A 227 -2.99 -11.96 9.21
N LYS A 228 -2.33 -10.83 9.43
CA LYS A 228 -2.83 -9.70 10.22
C LYS A 228 -3.20 -8.58 9.28
N GLN A 229 -4.44 -8.10 9.42
CA GLN A 229 -4.91 -6.94 8.67
C GLN A 229 -4.43 -5.66 9.34
N PRO A 230 -4.28 -4.55 8.60
CA PRO A 230 -4.06 -3.25 9.21
C PRO A 230 -5.25 -2.86 10.09
N GLN A 231 -4.95 -2.10 11.14
CA GLN A 231 -5.97 -1.63 12.07
C GLN A 231 -6.96 -0.71 11.32
N PRO A 232 -8.27 -1.00 11.36
CA PRO A 232 -9.24 -0.21 10.63
C PRO A 232 -9.25 1.22 11.18
N GLY A 233 -9.02 2.21 10.30
CA GLY A 233 -9.14 3.62 10.68
C GLY A 233 -10.57 3.95 11.13
N SER A 234 -10.67 4.63 12.28
CA SER A 234 -11.92 5.08 12.90
C SER A 234 -12.61 6.24 12.17
#